data_AF-A0A919HU89-F1
#
_entry.id   AF-A0A919HU89-F1
#
_cell.length_a   1.000
_cell.length_b   1.000
_cell.length_c   1.000
_cell.angle_alpha   90.00
_cell.angle_beta   90.00
_cell.angle_gamma   90.00
#
_symmetry.space_group_name_H-M   'P 1'
#
loop_
_entity.id
_entity.type
_entity.pdbx_description
1 polymer ?
#
loop_
_entity_poly.entity_id
_entity_poly.type
_entity_poly.pdbx_seq_one_letter_code
_entity_poly.pdbx_strand_id
1 'polypeptide(L)'
;MESGVIDKLSALHVPVLFVDYEIAPAKDTAPSIDLLGKVLNRESQAKAFTDYYRQQLQTIRQKTAAITPKANVFVEALAGNSDACCFTHGHSGWGGLVEAVGANNIGSQLLPGASGFVSLEKIISMKPDARIMTGSKRGNSRAAPGYAVKPEAVKARAQTLLARPGQPDPGGTGKAGLWRLSPLL
;
A
#
# COMPACT_ATOMS: atom_id res chain seq x y z
N MET A 1 9.17 -2.58 -20.17
CA MET A 1 9.80 -3.53 -21.11
C MET A 1 10.21 -4.73 -20.31
N GLU A 2 9.54 -5.87 -20.50
CA GLU A 2 9.97 -7.13 -19.92
C GLU A 2 11.39 -7.46 -20.41
N SER A 3 12.23 -7.97 -19.52
CA SER A 3 13.66 -8.17 -19.70
C SER A 3 14.03 -9.29 -20.70
N GLY A 4 13.13 -9.65 -21.62
CA GLY A 4 13.23 -10.81 -22.51
C GLY A 4 13.29 -12.15 -21.76
N VAL A 5 13.08 -12.15 -20.44
CA VAL A 5 13.14 -13.35 -19.60
C VAL A 5 12.00 -14.30 -19.93
N ILE A 6 10.81 -13.77 -20.19
CA ILE A 6 9.64 -14.58 -20.57
C ILE A 6 9.85 -15.26 -21.92
N ASP A 7 10.40 -14.56 -22.90
CA ASP A 7 10.74 -15.14 -24.21
C ASP A 7 11.73 -16.30 -24.06
N LYS A 8 12.75 -16.15 -23.20
CA LYS A 8 13.72 -17.21 -22.91
C LYS A 8 13.09 -18.42 -22.21
N LEU A 9 12.23 -18.19 -21.21
CA LEU A 9 11.52 -19.27 -20.52
C LEU A 9 10.57 -20.01 -21.48
N SER A 10 9.89 -19.27 -22.35
CA SER A 10 9.01 -19.82 -23.38
C SER A 10 9.78 -20.68 -24.38
N ALA A 11 10.94 -20.21 -24.87
CA ALA A 11 11.81 -20.99 -25.76
C ALA A 11 12.32 -22.30 -25.14
N LEU A 12 12.44 -22.35 -23.81
CA LEU A 12 12.80 -23.54 -23.05
C LEU A 12 11.60 -24.38 -22.61
N HIS A 13 10.38 -24.03 -23.06
CA HIS A 13 9.12 -24.67 -22.66
C HIS A 13 8.89 -24.69 -21.15
N VAL A 14 9.42 -23.70 -20.42
CA VAL A 14 9.18 -23.52 -18.99
C VAL A 14 7.86 -22.77 -18.81
N PRO A 15 6.85 -23.35 -18.13
CA PRO A 15 5.59 -22.67 -17.89
C PRO A 15 5.78 -21.40 -17.05
N VAL A 16 5.17 -20.30 -17.49
CA VAL A 16 5.17 -19.02 -16.77
C VAL A 16 3.76 -18.75 -16.25
N LEU A 17 3.67 -18.45 -14.96
CA LEU A 17 2.43 -18.07 -14.28
C LEU A 17 2.55 -16.63 -13.77
N PHE A 18 1.58 -15.80 -14.12
CA PHE A 18 1.47 -14.46 -13.56
C PHE A 18 0.49 -14.46 -12.39
N VAL A 19 0.87 -13.74 -11.34
CA VAL A 19 0.07 -13.49 -10.16
C VAL A 19 -0.02 -11.99 -9.96
N ASP A 20 -1.16 -11.53 -9.45
CA ASP A 20 -1.36 -10.11 -9.16
C ASP A 20 -1.75 -9.89 -7.70
N TYR A 21 -0.94 -9.06 -7.05
CA TYR A 21 -1.20 -8.48 -5.74
C TYR A 21 -0.97 -6.97 -5.73
N GLU A 22 -0.71 -6.37 -6.90
CA GLU A 22 -0.28 -4.98 -7.03
C GLU A 22 -1.22 -4.16 -7.92
N ILE A 23 -1.67 -4.67 -9.08
CA ILE A 23 -2.50 -3.90 -10.01
C ILE A 23 -3.92 -3.75 -9.45
N ALA A 24 -4.56 -4.85 -9.08
CA ALA A 24 -5.88 -4.85 -8.45
C ALA A 24 -5.87 -5.66 -7.13
N PRO A 25 -5.14 -5.20 -6.10
CA PRO A 25 -4.78 -5.99 -4.93
C PRO A 25 -5.97 -6.60 -4.21
N ALA A 26 -7.06 -5.84 -4.03
CA ALA A 26 -8.25 -6.32 -3.32
C ALA A 26 -9.10 -7.32 -4.12
N LYS A 27 -8.93 -7.36 -5.45
CA LYS A 27 -9.64 -8.26 -6.36
C LYS A 27 -8.82 -9.52 -6.63
N ASP A 28 -7.54 -9.35 -6.95
CA ASP A 28 -6.75 -10.38 -7.61
C ASP A 28 -5.77 -11.12 -6.68
N THR A 29 -5.51 -10.63 -5.46
CA THR A 29 -4.63 -11.33 -4.50
C THR A 29 -5.13 -12.74 -4.19
N ALA A 30 -6.38 -12.90 -3.76
CA ALA A 30 -6.91 -14.22 -3.37
C ALA A 30 -7.00 -15.19 -4.57
N PRO A 31 -7.55 -14.80 -5.74
CA PRO A 31 -7.49 -15.64 -6.94
C PRO A 31 -6.07 -16.05 -7.34
N SER A 32 -5.10 -15.14 -7.23
CA SER A 32 -3.70 -15.42 -7.56
C SER A 32 -3.07 -16.46 -6.62
N ILE A 33 -3.37 -16.39 -5.32
CA ILE A 33 -2.90 -17.39 -4.36
C ILE A 33 -3.59 -18.74 -4.57
N ASP A 34 -4.90 -18.77 -4.86
CA ASP A 34 -5.60 -20.02 -5.20
C ASP A 34 -5.01 -20.68 -6.44
N LEU A 35 -4.65 -19.88 -7.45
CA LEU A 35 -3.98 -20.35 -8.66
C LEU A 35 -2.59 -20.92 -8.37
N LEU A 36 -1.79 -20.25 -7.55
CA LEU A 36 -0.50 -20.78 -7.06
C LEU A 36 -0.69 -22.11 -6.31
N GLY A 37 -1.72 -22.22 -5.48
CA GLY A 37 -2.07 -23.46 -4.78
C GLY A 37 -2.24 -24.64 -5.74
N LYS A 38 -2.97 -24.44 -6.84
CA LYS A 38 -3.18 -25.47 -7.86
C LYS A 38 -1.88 -25.85 -8.56
N VAL A 39 -1.09 -24.88 -8.99
CA VAL A 39 0.15 -25.14 -9.75
C VAL A 39 1.24 -25.80 -8.89
N LEU A 40 1.23 -25.55 -7.58
CA LEU A 40 2.22 -26.08 -6.65
C LEU A 40 1.75 -27.34 -5.87
N ASN A 41 0.54 -27.85 -6.16
CA ASN A 41 -0.11 -28.93 -5.40
C ASN A 41 -0.17 -28.60 -3.88
N ARG A 42 -0.66 -27.40 -3.56
CA ARG A 42 -0.79 -26.81 -2.21
C ARG A 42 -2.15 -26.14 -2.00
N GLU A 43 -3.19 -26.75 -2.55
CA GLU A 43 -4.55 -26.21 -2.55
C GLU A 43 -5.11 -26.02 -1.14
N SER A 44 -4.79 -26.91 -0.20
CA SER A 44 -5.25 -26.79 1.19
C SER A 44 -4.63 -25.59 1.90
N GLN A 45 -3.34 -25.33 1.69
CA GLN A 45 -2.64 -24.17 2.24
C GLN A 45 -3.10 -22.86 1.59
N ALA A 46 -3.26 -22.86 0.26
CA ALA A 46 -3.79 -21.71 -0.47
C ALA A 46 -5.20 -21.37 0.02
N LYS A 47 -6.09 -22.37 0.12
CA LYS A 47 -7.46 -22.20 0.62
C LYS A 47 -7.48 -21.66 2.05
N ALA A 48 -6.66 -22.20 2.95
CA ALA A 48 -6.61 -21.71 4.34
C ALA A 48 -6.25 -20.22 4.40
N PHE A 49 -5.26 -19.79 3.60
CA PHE A 49 -4.89 -18.39 3.51
C PHE A 49 -5.99 -17.54 2.87
N THR A 50 -6.55 -17.96 1.75
CA THR A 50 -7.51 -17.13 1.00
C THR A 50 -8.87 -17.05 1.67
N ASP A 51 -9.29 -18.06 2.43
CA ASP A 51 -10.47 -18.00 3.30
C ASP A 51 -10.27 -16.92 4.39
N TYR A 52 -9.13 -16.95 5.08
CA TYR A 52 -8.79 -15.94 6.09
C TYR A 52 -8.74 -14.53 5.47
N TYR A 53 -8.06 -14.38 4.34
CA TYR A 53 -7.93 -13.09 3.64
C TYR A 53 -9.31 -12.51 3.28
N ARG A 54 -10.19 -13.31 2.66
CA ARG A 54 -11.54 -12.87 2.27
C ARG A 54 -12.38 -12.50 3.48
N GLN A 55 -12.31 -13.29 4.55
CA GLN A 55 -13.04 -13.02 5.79
C GLN A 55 -12.60 -11.68 6.41
N GLN A 56 -11.30 -11.41 6.50
CA GLN A 56 -10.79 -10.15 7.05
C GLN A 56 -11.17 -8.95 6.16
N LEU A 57 -11.00 -9.07 4.84
CA LEU A 57 -11.38 -8.00 3.92
C LEU A 57 -12.89 -7.68 4.00
N GLN A 58 -13.74 -8.71 4.05
CA GLN A 58 -15.17 -8.54 4.21
C GLN A 58 -15.51 -7.86 5.55
N THR A 59 -14.88 -8.29 6.65
CA THR A 59 -15.07 -7.70 7.98
C THR A 59 -14.73 -6.22 7.99
N ILE A 60 -13.61 -5.84 7.36
CA ILE A 60 -13.20 -4.44 7.24
C ILE A 60 -14.20 -3.64 6.41
N ARG A 61 -14.59 -4.15 5.23
CA ARG A 61 -15.57 -3.50 4.34
C ARG A 61 -16.92 -3.28 5.02
N GLN A 62 -17.39 -4.25 5.78
CA GLN A 62 -18.64 -4.12 6.54
C GLN A 62 -18.55 -2.99 7.57
N LYS A 63 -17.44 -2.89 8.31
CA LYS A 63 -17.22 -1.82 9.28
C LYS A 63 -17.12 -0.45 8.63
N THR A 64 -16.46 -0.34 7.48
CA THR A 64 -16.23 0.95 6.82
C THR A 64 -17.38 1.39 5.90
N ALA A 65 -18.31 0.50 5.55
CA ALA A 65 -19.46 0.81 4.71
C ALA A 65 -20.31 1.97 5.28
N ALA A 66 -20.57 1.96 6.59
CA ALA A 66 -21.41 2.95 7.27
C ALA A 66 -20.72 4.29 7.55
N ILE A 67 -19.39 4.39 7.39
CA ILE A 67 -18.65 5.63 7.67
C ILE A 67 -19.01 6.67 6.63
N THR A 68 -19.51 7.83 7.07
CA THR A 68 -19.78 9.01 6.23
C THR A 68 -19.38 10.29 6.97
N PRO A 69 -18.78 11.28 6.29
CA PRO A 69 -18.29 11.23 4.90
C PRO A 69 -17.13 10.22 4.73
N LYS A 70 -16.86 9.80 3.49
CA LYS A 70 -15.67 8.97 3.21
C LYS A 70 -14.41 9.79 3.40
N ALA A 71 -13.42 9.24 4.10
CA ALA A 71 -12.16 9.92 4.36
C ALA A 71 -11.35 10.08 3.07
N ASN A 72 -10.79 11.26 2.86
CA ASN A 72 -9.79 11.55 1.83
C ASN A 72 -8.40 11.17 2.38
N VAL A 73 -7.79 10.16 1.77
CA VAL A 73 -6.54 9.58 2.25
C VAL A 73 -5.46 9.80 1.20
N PHE A 74 -4.30 10.30 1.64
CA PHE A 74 -3.09 10.31 0.83
C PHE A 74 -2.11 9.26 1.34
N VAL A 75 -1.60 8.42 0.45
CA VAL A 75 -0.54 7.46 0.77
C VAL A 75 0.78 7.93 0.15
N GLU A 76 1.76 8.25 0.98
CA GLU A 76 3.15 8.44 0.55
C GLU A 76 3.84 7.06 0.53
N ALA A 77 4.00 6.53 -0.67
CA ALA A 77 4.70 5.28 -0.91
C ALA A 77 6.22 5.50 -0.74
N LEU A 78 6.88 4.66 0.08
CA LEU A 78 8.32 4.78 0.35
C LEU A 78 8.70 6.19 0.86
N ALA A 79 8.02 6.65 1.90
CA ALA A 79 8.18 8.01 2.41
C ALA A 79 9.65 8.31 2.78
N GLY A 80 10.15 9.41 2.23
CA GLY A 80 11.55 9.85 2.38
C GLY A 80 12.58 9.08 1.56
N ASN A 81 12.17 8.34 0.52
CA ASN A 81 13.07 7.71 -0.46
C ASN A 81 13.79 8.71 -1.38
N SER A 82 13.26 9.92 -1.52
CA SER A 82 13.88 11.03 -2.26
C SER A 82 13.69 12.35 -1.53
N ASP A 83 14.54 13.33 -1.85
CA ASP A 83 14.39 14.70 -1.33
C ASP A 83 13.15 15.38 -1.93
N ALA A 84 12.75 14.99 -3.15
CA ALA A 84 11.43 15.29 -3.69
C ALA A 84 10.38 14.36 -3.06
N CYS A 85 9.46 14.95 -2.28
CA CYS A 85 8.16 14.34 -2.00
C CYS A 85 7.25 14.59 -3.23
N CYS A 86 6.24 13.77 -3.55
CA CYS A 86 5.72 12.62 -2.82
C CYS A 86 5.36 11.49 -3.80
N PHE A 87 6.09 10.38 -3.75
CA PHE A 87 5.73 9.18 -4.51
C PHE A 87 4.44 8.57 -3.94
N THR A 88 3.49 8.25 -4.81
CA THR A 88 2.17 7.73 -4.42
C THR A 88 1.63 6.76 -5.47
N HIS A 89 0.56 6.05 -5.13
CA HIS A 89 -0.13 5.12 -6.01
C HIS A 89 -1.52 5.66 -6.41
N GLY A 90 -1.89 5.44 -7.66
CA GLY A 90 -3.22 5.68 -8.19
C GLY A 90 -4.20 4.58 -7.73
N HIS A 91 -4.87 3.92 -8.67
CA HIS A 91 -5.83 2.85 -8.35
C HIS A 91 -5.18 1.50 -7.95
N SER A 92 -3.85 1.41 -7.97
CA SER A 92 -3.10 0.18 -7.70
C SER A 92 -2.40 0.21 -6.33
N GLY A 93 -1.86 -0.94 -5.92
CA GLY A 93 -1.10 -1.16 -4.68
C GLY A 93 -1.80 -0.57 -3.47
N TRP A 94 -1.11 0.31 -2.74
CA TRP A 94 -1.69 0.97 -1.57
C TRP A 94 -2.94 1.80 -1.86
N GLY A 95 -3.01 2.46 -3.02
CA GLY A 95 -4.18 3.27 -3.40
C GLY A 95 -5.42 2.40 -3.65
N GLY A 96 -5.24 1.27 -4.34
CA GLY A 96 -6.30 0.28 -4.52
C GLY A 96 -6.79 -0.33 -3.20
N LEU A 97 -5.90 -0.49 -2.21
CA LEU A 97 -6.29 -0.94 -0.86
C LEU A 97 -7.08 0.11 -0.08
N VAL A 98 -6.73 1.40 -0.21
CA VAL A 98 -7.51 2.52 0.36
C VAL A 98 -8.92 2.55 -0.22
N GLU A 99 -9.03 2.43 -1.54
CA GLU A 99 -10.34 2.40 -2.23
C GLU A 99 -11.14 1.14 -1.85
N ALA A 100 -10.48 0.00 -1.66
CA ALA A 100 -11.12 -1.25 -1.28
C ALA A 100 -11.80 -1.23 0.09
N VAL A 101 -11.38 -0.33 0.99
CA VAL A 101 -12.04 -0.09 2.29
C VAL A 101 -13.01 1.09 2.25
N GLY A 102 -13.27 1.65 1.07
CA GLY A 102 -14.27 2.70 0.83
C GLY A 102 -13.81 4.12 1.11
N ALA A 103 -12.51 4.35 1.32
CA ALA A 103 -11.95 5.70 1.42
C ALA A 103 -11.60 6.26 0.04
N ASN A 104 -11.54 7.59 -0.08
CA ASN A 104 -11.13 8.25 -1.30
C ASN A 104 -9.60 8.31 -1.33
N ASN A 105 -8.96 7.70 -2.33
CA ASN A 105 -7.54 7.88 -2.53
C ASN A 105 -7.26 9.21 -3.26
N ILE A 106 -6.44 10.07 -2.69
CA ILE A 106 -6.00 11.31 -3.36
C ILE A 106 -5.07 11.00 -4.53
N GLY A 107 -4.24 9.95 -4.43
CA GLY A 107 -3.29 9.59 -5.49
C GLY A 107 -3.98 9.28 -6.82
N SER A 108 -5.13 8.58 -6.78
CA SER A 108 -5.90 8.25 -7.98
C SER A 108 -6.60 9.44 -8.63
N GLN A 109 -6.81 10.53 -7.91
CA GLN A 109 -7.36 11.77 -8.48
C GLN A 109 -6.29 12.60 -9.22
N LEU A 110 -5.01 12.35 -8.93
CA LEU A 110 -3.89 13.15 -9.44
C LEU A 110 -3.06 12.45 -10.50
N LEU A 111 -2.98 11.12 -10.46
CA LEU A 111 -2.14 10.34 -11.35
C LEU A 111 -2.94 9.75 -12.52
N PRO A 112 -2.44 9.86 -13.76
CA PRO A 112 -3.05 9.18 -14.92
C PRO A 112 -2.74 7.68 -14.98
N GLY A 113 -1.86 7.18 -14.10
CA GLY A 113 -1.38 5.80 -14.11
C GLY A 113 -1.23 5.20 -12.71
N ALA A 114 -0.63 4.00 -12.65
CA ALA A 114 -0.53 3.18 -11.43
C ALA A 114 0.22 3.87 -10.28
N SER A 115 1.31 4.58 -10.57
CA SER A 115 2.10 5.28 -9.55
C SER A 115 2.87 6.45 -10.16
N GLY A 116 3.33 7.36 -9.30
CA GLY A 116 4.07 8.54 -9.73
C GLY A 116 4.32 9.52 -8.59
N PHE A 117 5.03 10.60 -8.89
CA PHE A 117 5.26 11.70 -7.97
C PHE A 117 4.18 12.77 -8.13
N VAL A 118 3.70 13.29 -7.01
CA VAL A 118 2.82 14.48 -6.96
C VAL A 118 3.45 15.55 -6.08
N SER A 119 3.13 16.82 -6.31
CA SER A 119 3.70 17.93 -5.54
C SER A 119 3.14 17.98 -4.11
N LEU A 120 3.98 18.38 -3.17
CA LEU A 120 3.61 18.51 -1.77
C LEU A 120 2.53 19.59 -1.58
N GLU A 121 2.66 20.71 -2.28
CA GLU A 121 1.72 21.83 -2.25
C GLU A 121 0.33 21.39 -2.71
N LYS A 122 0.24 20.52 -3.72
CA LYS A 122 -1.03 19.96 -4.17
C LYS A 122 -1.67 19.12 -3.07
N ILE A 123 -0.90 18.25 -2.41
CA ILE A 123 -1.41 17.43 -1.29
C ILE A 123 -1.92 18.33 -0.15
N ILE A 124 -1.17 19.37 0.23
CA ILE A 124 -1.59 20.32 1.27
C ILE A 124 -2.91 20.99 0.87
N SER A 125 -3.02 21.45 -0.37
CA SER A 125 -4.24 22.12 -0.87
C SER A 125 -5.48 21.21 -0.85
N MET A 126 -5.28 19.89 -0.99
CA MET A 126 -6.34 18.88 -0.97
C MET A 126 -6.78 18.47 0.44
N LYS A 127 -6.08 18.91 1.49
CA LYS A 127 -6.45 18.73 2.90
C LYS A 127 -6.87 17.27 3.23
N PRO A 128 -5.96 16.29 3.09
CA PRO A 128 -6.28 14.90 3.43
C PRO A 128 -6.74 14.76 4.89
N ASP A 129 -7.78 13.96 5.13
CA ASP A 129 -8.21 13.57 6.47
C ASP A 129 -7.17 12.67 7.15
N ALA A 130 -6.48 11.85 6.35
CA ALA A 130 -5.38 11.01 6.82
C ALA A 130 -4.24 10.95 5.80
N ARG A 131 -3.01 10.92 6.32
CA ARG A 131 -1.79 10.77 5.54
C ARG A 131 -1.04 9.52 6.00
N ILE A 132 -0.90 8.55 5.12
CA ILE A 132 -0.25 7.26 5.42
C ILE A 132 1.15 7.30 4.80
N MET A 133 2.19 7.15 5.62
CA MET A 133 3.56 7.06 5.16
C MET A 133 4.02 5.60 5.25
N THR A 134 4.26 4.98 4.10
CA THR A 134 4.76 3.59 4.04
C THR A 134 6.28 3.59 3.94
N GLY A 135 6.89 2.47 4.34
CA GLY A 135 8.33 2.26 4.16
C GLY A 135 8.73 0.88 4.62
N SER A 136 10.03 0.60 4.53
CA SER A 136 10.62 -0.63 5.02
C SER A 136 12.06 -0.38 5.45
N LYS A 137 12.66 -1.28 6.22
CA LYS A 137 14.11 -1.27 6.49
C LYS A 137 14.90 -1.74 5.24
N ARG A 138 14.80 -1.01 4.13
CA ARG A 138 15.54 -1.25 2.88
C ARG A 138 16.19 0.06 2.41
N GLY A 139 17.46 -0.01 2.00
CA GLY A 139 18.21 1.16 1.51
C GLY A 139 18.20 2.35 2.48
N ASN A 140 18.03 3.56 1.92
CA ASN A 140 17.96 4.82 2.68
C ASN A 140 16.54 5.16 3.19
N SER A 141 15.60 4.20 3.19
CA SER A 141 14.21 4.43 3.56
C SER A 141 14.10 5.01 4.97
N ARG A 142 13.50 6.19 5.07
CA ARG A 142 13.37 6.92 6.33
C ARG A 142 12.17 6.45 7.15
N ALA A 143 11.15 5.84 6.54
CA ALA A 143 10.15 5.02 7.25
C ALA A 143 10.62 3.57 7.31
N ALA A 144 10.83 3.02 8.50
CA ALA A 144 11.47 1.70 8.66
C ALA A 144 10.68 0.70 9.54
N PRO A 145 9.37 0.46 9.32
CA PRO A 145 8.74 -0.72 9.91
C PRO A 145 9.34 -2.00 9.31
N GLY A 146 9.31 -3.10 10.08
CA GLY A 146 9.82 -4.39 9.62
C GLY A 146 10.08 -5.36 10.75
N TYR A 147 10.49 -6.58 10.38
CA TYR A 147 10.84 -7.62 11.34
C TYR A 147 11.97 -7.16 12.28
N ALA A 148 11.82 -7.45 13.57
CA ALA A 148 12.74 -7.06 14.65
C ALA A 148 13.02 -5.54 14.77
N VAL A 149 12.15 -4.67 14.24
CA VAL A 149 12.23 -3.22 14.48
C VAL A 149 11.43 -2.85 15.72
N LYS A 150 12.10 -2.19 16.68
CA LYS A 150 11.46 -1.69 17.90
C LYS A 150 10.49 -0.54 17.60
N PRO A 151 9.31 -0.45 18.25
CA PRO A 151 8.35 0.62 18.02
C PRO A 151 8.92 2.04 18.19
N GLU A 152 9.86 2.22 19.10
CA GLU A 152 10.51 3.50 19.38
C GLU A 152 11.34 3.98 18.18
N ALA A 153 12.00 3.05 17.50
CA ALA A 153 12.76 3.35 16.30
C ALA A 153 11.85 3.77 15.14
N VAL A 154 10.69 3.11 14.98
CA VAL A 154 9.68 3.52 13.99
C VAL A 154 9.14 4.91 14.31
N LYS A 155 8.85 5.21 15.58
CA LYS A 155 8.36 6.52 16.02
C LYS A 155 9.37 7.63 15.77
N ALA A 156 10.63 7.44 16.14
CA ALA A 156 11.70 8.42 15.92
C ALA A 156 11.85 8.75 14.42
N ARG A 157 11.80 7.72 13.58
CA ARG A 157 11.87 7.84 12.13
C ARG A 157 10.65 8.55 11.53
N ALA A 158 9.45 8.24 12.02
CA ALA A 158 8.24 8.95 11.64
C ALA A 158 8.30 10.45 12.01
N GLN A 159 8.85 10.79 13.19
CA GLN A 159 9.02 12.18 13.60
C GLN A 159 9.94 12.94 12.64
N THR A 160 11.02 12.32 12.14
CA THR A 160 11.87 12.93 11.10
C THR A 160 11.09 13.21 9.81
N LEU A 161 10.19 12.31 9.40
CA LEU A 161 9.36 12.52 8.21
C LEU A 161 8.32 13.62 8.39
N LEU A 162 7.78 13.75 9.60
CA LEU A 162 6.82 14.79 9.98
C LEU A 162 7.47 16.16 10.13
N ALA A 163 8.77 16.22 10.43
CA ALA A 163 9.53 17.47 10.54
C ALA A 163 10.04 18.02 9.20
N ARG A 164 9.69 17.40 8.05
CA ARG A 164 10.12 17.88 6.73
C ARG A 164 9.47 19.23 6.40
N PRO A 165 10.18 20.14 5.70
CA PRO A 165 9.60 21.39 5.22
C PRO A 165 8.31 21.18 4.44
N GLY A 166 7.32 22.03 4.68
CA GLY A 166 6.00 21.96 4.03
C GLY A 166 5.03 20.92 4.61
N GLN A 167 5.42 20.14 5.62
CA GLN A 167 4.46 19.28 6.32
C GLN A 167 3.52 20.14 7.19
N PRO A 168 2.19 19.96 7.12
CA PRO A 168 1.27 20.65 8.03
C PRO A 168 1.52 20.27 9.50
N ASP A 169 1.34 21.23 10.40
CA ASP A 169 1.50 21.05 11.84
C ASP A 169 0.63 19.87 12.34
N PRO A 170 1.19 18.88 13.06
CA PRO A 170 0.43 17.77 13.64
C PRO A 170 -0.72 18.20 14.58
N GLY A 171 -0.77 19.47 15.02
CA GLY A 171 -1.88 20.04 15.80
C GLY A 171 -3.06 20.62 15.01
N GLY A 172 -2.95 20.75 13.68
CA GLY A 172 -3.96 21.44 12.86
C GLY A 172 -4.91 20.51 12.11
N THR A 173 -6.11 20.24 12.64
CA THR A 173 -7.31 19.59 12.02
C THR A 173 -7.16 18.27 11.23
N GLY A 174 -6.00 17.91 10.70
CA GLY A 174 -5.70 16.66 10.00
C GLY A 174 -4.79 15.80 10.88
N LYS A 175 -5.33 14.72 11.43
CA LYS A 175 -4.56 13.81 12.27
C LYS A 175 -3.57 13.04 11.39
N ALA A 176 -2.29 13.38 11.45
CA ALA A 176 -1.23 12.54 10.90
C ALA A 176 -1.09 11.26 11.76
N GLY A 177 -1.86 10.22 11.42
CA GLY A 177 -1.83 8.93 12.09
C GLY A 177 -0.81 7.99 11.46
N LEU A 178 0.14 7.50 12.27
CA LEU A 178 0.88 6.28 11.92
C LEU A 178 -0.05 5.09 12.16
N TRP A 179 -0.60 4.51 11.11
CA TRP A 179 -1.37 3.27 11.23
C TRP A 179 -0.40 2.13 11.51
N ARG A 180 -0.42 1.64 12.76
CA ARG A 180 0.22 0.39 13.15
C ARG A 180 -0.52 -0.74 12.45
N LEU A 181 0.17 -1.52 11.62
CA LEU A 181 -0.22 -2.91 11.42
C LEU A 181 -0.02 -3.58 12.78
N SER A 182 -1.10 -3.94 13.46
CA SER A 182 -1.04 -4.73 14.70
C SER A 182 -0.23 -6.00 14.46
N PRO A 183 0.55 -6.47 15.45
CA PRO A 183 1.01 -7.84 15.44
C PRO A 183 -0.22 -8.72 15.70
N LEU A 184 -0.90 -9.14 14.65
CA LEU A 184 -1.70 -10.35 14.70
C LEU A 184 -0.79 -11.52 14.30
N LEU A 185 0.15 -11.79 15.20
CA LEU A 185 0.79 -13.07 15.49
C LEU A 185 1.13 -13.04 16.99
#